data_AF-A0A960SIW9-F1
#
_entry.id   AF-A0A960SIW9-F1
#
_cell.length_a   1.000
_cell.length_b   1.000
_cell.length_c   1.000
_cell.angle_alpha   90.00
_cell.angle_beta   90.00
_cell.angle_gamma   90.00
#
_symmetry.space_group_name_H-M   'P 1'
#
loop_
_entity.id
_entity.type
_entity.pdbx_description
1 polymer ?
#
loop_
_entity_poly.entity_id
_entity_poly.type
_entity_poly.pdbx_seq_one_letter_code
_entity_poly.pdbx_strand_id
1 'polypeptide(L)'
;MNALISLLGIVVLLAIAYLCSTNRKGINLRTVGVALLIQIALGGFVLFVPFGKVVLEKIAYAVQQVIDYSQAGLDFMLGGLVSDKMFELFGGLGFIFAFRVLPVIIFFSSLIAVLYHLKIMQVVIKLIGGSLQWLL
;
A
#
# COMPACT_ATOMS: atom_id res chain seq x y z
N MET A 1 -21.98 -13.72 -13.32
CA MET A 1 -22.36 -13.79 -11.88
C MET A 1 -21.44 -12.94 -11.01
N ASN A 2 -20.11 -13.15 -11.05
CA ASN A 2 -19.16 -12.51 -10.13
C ASN A 2 -19.14 -10.98 -10.19
N ALA A 3 -19.19 -10.37 -11.38
CA ALA A 3 -19.24 -8.91 -11.52
C ALA A 3 -20.50 -8.28 -10.90
N LEU A 4 -21.64 -8.99 -10.97
CA LEU A 4 -22.89 -8.53 -10.36
C LEU A 4 -22.79 -8.53 -8.83
N ILE A 5 -22.12 -9.55 -8.27
CA ILE A 5 -21.84 -9.66 -6.83
C ILE A 5 -20.90 -8.53 -6.40
N SER A 6 -19.85 -8.23 -7.19
CA SER A 6 -18.94 -7.11 -6.92
C SER A 6 -19.66 -5.76 -6.93
N LEU A 7 -20.53 -5.53 -7.92
CA LEU A 7 -21.33 -4.29 -8.00
C LEU A 7 -22.28 -4.17 -6.80
N LEU A 8 -22.95 -5.27 -6.44
CA LEU A 8 -23.82 -5.31 -5.26
C LEU A 8 -23.04 -5.02 -3.98
N GLY A 9 -21.82 -5.56 -3.85
CA GLY A 9 -20.92 -5.25 -2.74
C GLY A 9 -20.62 -3.75 -2.60
N ILE A 10 -20.31 -3.07 -3.71
CA ILE A 10 -20.09 -1.61 -3.72
C ILE A 10 -21.34 -0.87 -3.23
N VAL A 11 -22.52 -1.22 -3.76
CA VAL A 11 -23.80 -0.60 -3.35
C VAL A 11 -24.09 -0.82 -1.87
N VAL A 12 -23.85 -2.03 -1.35
CA VAL A 12 -24.06 -2.35 0.07
C VAL A 12 -23.12 -1.56 0.96
N LEU A 13 -21.83 -1.45 0.62
CA LEU A 13 -20.86 -0.67 1.39
C LEU A 13 -21.23 0.82 1.41
N LEU A 14 -21.68 1.38 0.28
CA LEU A 14 -22.16 2.76 0.20
C LEU A 14 -23.46 2.95 1.00
N ALA A 15 -24.36 1.98 1.00
CA ALA A 15 -25.58 2.01 1.79
C ALA A 15 -25.27 2.00 3.29
N ILE A 16 -24.32 1.17 3.74
CA ILE A 16 -23.85 1.17 5.14
C ILE A 16 -23.27 2.54 5.50
N ALA A 17 -22.38 3.10 4.65
CA ALA A 17 -21.81 4.42 4.87
C ALA A 17 -22.89 5.53 4.94
N TYR A 18 -23.92 5.44 4.10
CA TYR A 18 -25.06 6.37 4.13
C TYR A 18 -25.90 6.23 5.41
N LEU A 19 -26.15 5.00 5.87
CA LEU A 19 -26.91 4.75 7.09
C LEU A 19 -26.18 5.27 8.34
N CYS A 20 -24.86 5.08 8.39
CA CYS A 20 -23.97 5.58 9.45
C CYS A 20 -23.65 7.08 9.34
N SER A 21 -24.09 7.77 8.29
CA SER A 21 -23.82 9.20 8.12
C SER A 21 -24.56 10.05 9.15
N THR A 22 -23.83 10.94 9.81
CA THR A 22 -24.36 11.90 10.81
C THR A 22 -25.27 12.95 10.18
N ASN A 23 -24.99 13.36 8.94
CA ASN A 23 -25.81 14.32 8.20
C ASN A 23 -25.99 13.90 6.73
N ARG A 24 -27.00 13.06 6.49
CA ARG A 24 -27.34 12.52 5.17
C ARG A 24 -27.65 13.60 4.13
N LYS A 25 -28.14 14.77 4.55
CA LYS A 25 -28.44 15.90 3.66
C LYS A 25 -27.20 16.72 3.30
N GLY A 26 -26.12 16.61 4.08
CA GLY A 26 -24.84 17.28 3.83
C GLY A 26 -23.89 16.51 2.92
N ILE A 27 -24.33 15.38 2.34
CA ILE A 27 -23.48 14.56 1.47
C ILE A 27 -23.33 15.27 0.11
N ASN A 28 -22.10 15.66 -0.21
CA ASN A 28 -21.77 16.18 -1.53
C ASN A 28 -21.63 15.02 -2.53
N LEU A 29 -22.63 14.87 -3.39
CA LEU A 29 -22.67 13.79 -4.40
C LEU A 29 -21.53 13.88 -5.42
N ARG A 30 -21.02 15.08 -5.71
CA ARG A 30 -19.85 15.25 -6.59
C ARG A 30 -18.63 14.61 -5.96
N THR A 31 -18.32 14.95 -4.71
CA THR A 31 -17.16 14.43 -3.99
C THR A 31 -17.22 12.91 -3.85
N VAL A 32 -18.37 12.36 -3.44
CA VAL A 32 -18.51 10.90 -3.28
C VAL A 32 -18.45 10.18 -4.63
N GLY A 33 -19.14 10.69 -5.65
CA GLY A 33 -19.15 10.09 -6.99
C GLY A 33 -17.78 10.12 -7.66
N VAL A 34 -17.07 11.25 -7.58
CA VAL A 34 -15.72 11.39 -8.13
C VAL A 34 -14.73 10.52 -7.35
N ALA A 35 -14.81 10.45 -6.02
CA ALA A 35 -13.96 9.57 -5.22
C ALA A 35 -14.12 8.10 -5.61
N LEU A 36 -15.37 7.63 -5.76
CA LEU A 36 -15.67 6.27 -6.20
C LEU A 36 -15.12 6.02 -7.62
N LEU A 37 -15.30 6.98 -8.53
CA LEU A 37 -14.80 6.87 -9.90
C LEU A 37 -13.27 6.78 -9.93
N ILE A 38 -12.57 7.63 -9.17
CA ILE A 38 -11.11 7.58 -9.05
C ILE A 38 -10.66 6.21 -8.55
N GLN A 39 -11.31 5.66 -7.53
CA GLN A 39 -10.97 4.34 -6.99
C GLN A 39 -11.17 3.22 -8.01
N ILE A 40 -12.30 3.22 -8.74
CA ILE A 40 -12.58 2.25 -9.81
C ILE A 40 -11.59 2.42 -10.97
N ALA A 41 -11.29 3.65 -11.36
CA ALA A 41 -10.37 3.96 -12.45
C ALA A 41 -8.94 3.52 -12.11
N LEU A 42 -8.46 3.78 -10.89
CA LEU A 42 -7.15 3.32 -10.43
C LEU A 42 -7.09 1.78 -10.39
N GLY A 43 -8.11 1.13 -9.83
CA GLY A 43 -8.18 -0.33 -9.79
C GLY A 43 -8.20 -0.95 -11.20
N GLY A 44 -9.02 -0.42 -12.10
CA GLY A 44 -9.05 -0.83 -13.50
C GLY A 44 -7.72 -0.60 -14.21
N PHE A 45 -7.08 0.56 -13.98
CA PHE A 45 -5.79 0.86 -14.56
C PHE A 45 -4.73 -0.15 -14.13
N VAL A 46 -4.52 -0.33 -12.82
CA VAL A 46 -3.40 -1.16 -12.34
C VAL A 46 -3.67 -2.67 -12.40
N LEU A 47 -4.93 -3.11 -12.38
CA LEU A 47 -5.29 -4.54 -12.36
C LEU A 47 -5.86 -5.09 -13.66
N PHE A 48 -6.35 -4.26 -14.58
CA PHE A 48 -6.97 -4.72 -15.84
C PHE A 48 -6.16 -4.31 -17.06
N VAL A 49 -5.71 -3.05 -17.14
CA VAL A 49 -4.98 -2.53 -18.30
C VAL A 49 -3.54 -3.09 -18.33
N PRO A 50 -3.07 -3.68 -19.45
CA PRO A 50 -1.73 -4.25 -19.54
C PRO A 50 -0.61 -3.27 -19.18
N PHE A 51 -0.72 -2.03 -19.66
CA PHE A 51 0.23 -0.97 -19.32
C PHE A 51 0.25 -0.65 -17.82
N GLY A 52 -0.92 -0.55 -17.19
CA GLY A 52 -0.99 -0.27 -15.75
C GLY A 52 -0.50 -1.43 -14.89
N LYS A 53 -0.68 -2.68 -15.32
CA LYS A 53 -0.04 -3.85 -14.69
C LYS A 53 1.48 -3.76 -14.72
N VAL A 54 2.08 -3.42 -15.87
CA VAL A 54 3.52 -3.24 -16.00
C VAL A 54 4.03 -2.11 -15.10
N VAL A 55 3.29 -0.99 -15.02
CA VAL A 55 3.64 0.11 -14.10
C VAL A 55 3.59 -0.36 -12.64
N LEU A 56 2.53 -1.06 -12.23
CA LEU A 56 2.40 -1.60 -10.87
C LEU A 56 3.52 -2.59 -10.55
N GLU A 57 3.85 -3.50 -11.47
CA GLU A 57 4.91 -4.48 -11.31
C GLU A 57 6.29 -3.81 -11.14
N LYS A 58 6.59 -2.77 -11.93
CA LYS A 58 7.82 -1.99 -11.77
C LYS A 58 7.91 -1.30 -10.41
N ILE A 59 6.79 -0.74 -9.92
CA ILE A 59 6.74 -0.14 -8.59
C ILE A 59 6.94 -1.21 -7.51
N ALA A 60 6.27 -2.35 -7.63
CA ALA A 60 6.42 -3.47 -6.69
C ALA A 60 7.86 -3.99 -6.66
N TYR A 61 8.50 -4.12 -7.83
CA TYR A 61 9.90 -4.50 -7.93
C TYR A 61 10.84 -3.47 -7.28
N ALA A 62 10.60 -2.18 -7.48
CA ALA A 62 11.38 -1.14 -6.81
C ALA A 62 11.24 -1.19 -5.28
N VAL A 63 10.02 -1.43 -4.76
CA VAL A 63 9.79 -1.61 -3.32
C VAL A 63 10.48 -2.88 -2.82
N GLN A 64 10.46 -3.97 -3.58
CA GLN A 64 11.15 -5.21 -3.23
C GLN A 64 12.66 -4.99 -3.13
N GLN A 65 13.28 -4.26 -4.06
CA GLN A 65 14.71 -3.94 -3.96
C GLN A 65 15.04 -3.15 -2.69
N VAL A 66 14.16 -2.25 -2.26
CA VAL A 66 14.34 -1.51 -0.99
C VAL A 66 14.25 -2.46 0.22
N ILE A 67 13.35 -3.44 0.19
CA ILE A 67 13.28 -4.50 1.21
C ILE A 67 14.57 -5.34 1.20
N ASP A 68 15.09 -5.69 0.03
CA ASP A 68 16.32 -6.48 -0.09
C ASP A 68 17.54 -5.73 0.49
N TYR A 69 17.61 -4.40 0.34
CA TYR A 69 18.63 -3.59 1.03
C TYR A 69 18.49 -3.64 2.55
N SER A 70 17.26 -3.71 3.08
CA SER A 70 17.03 -3.92 4.51
C SER A 70 17.55 -5.29 4.97
N GLN A 71 17.47 -6.32 4.13
CA GLN A 71 17.95 -7.66 4.47
C GLN A 71 19.47 -7.66 4.66
N ALA A 72 20.23 -6.94 3.84
CA ALA A 72 21.68 -6.80 4.04
C ALA A 72 22.04 -6.18 5.40
N GLY A 73 21.25 -5.20 5.86
CA GLY A 73 21.40 -4.61 7.20
C GLY A 73 21.06 -5.61 8.32
N LEU A 74 20.05 -6.44 8.10
CA LEU A 74 19.66 -7.50 9.03
C LEU A 74 20.73 -8.58 9.15
N ASP A 75 21.30 -9.01 8.04
CA ASP A 75 22.38 -10.00 8.01
C ASP A 75 23.61 -9.48 8.75
N PHE A 76 23.92 -8.18 8.65
CA PHE A 76 24.97 -7.54 9.42
C PHE A 76 24.67 -7.53 10.93
N MET A 77 23.44 -7.17 11.34
CA MET A 77 23.08 -7.03 12.75
C MET A 77 22.86 -8.36 13.47
N LEU A 78 22.28 -9.36 12.78
CA LEU A 78 21.76 -10.59 13.38
C LEU A 78 22.46 -11.86 12.86
N GLY A 79 23.28 -11.74 11.80
CA GLY A 79 24.10 -12.82 11.28
C GLY A 79 23.29 -14.08 10.98
N GLY A 80 23.72 -15.20 11.56
CA GLY A 80 23.12 -16.51 11.32
C GLY A 80 21.65 -16.64 11.73
N LEU A 81 21.12 -15.77 12.59
CA LEU A 81 19.74 -15.85 13.10
C LEU A 81 18.67 -15.50 12.06
N VAL A 82 19.08 -14.89 10.94
CA VAL A 82 18.22 -14.58 9.79
C VAL A 82 18.67 -15.31 8.52
N SER A 83 19.63 -16.24 8.64
CA SER A 83 20.12 -17.04 7.52
C SER A 83 19.23 -18.25 7.23
N ASP A 84 19.44 -18.85 6.05
CA ASP A 84 18.72 -20.08 5.64
C ASP A 84 19.04 -21.28 6.55
N LYS A 85 20.19 -21.24 7.23
CA LYS A 85 20.57 -22.26 8.21
C LYS A 85 19.54 -22.41 9.34
N MET A 86 18.79 -21.34 9.67
CA MET A 86 17.71 -21.43 10.65
C MET A 86 16.56 -22.31 10.17
N PHE A 87 16.28 -22.33 8.87
CA PHE A 87 15.29 -23.24 8.30
C PHE A 87 15.78 -24.68 8.25
N GLU A 88 17.07 -24.91 8.03
CA GLU A 88 17.67 -26.25 8.10
C GLU A 88 17.61 -26.82 9.52
N LEU A 89 17.89 -25.99 10.54
CA LEU A 89 17.95 -26.41 11.94
C LEU A 89 16.56 -26.52 12.61
N PHE A 90 15.66 -25.59 12.29
CA PHE A 90 14.37 -25.44 12.99
C PHE A 90 13.15 -25.65 12.08
N GLY A 91 13.36 -26.04 10.81
CA GLY A 91 12.27 -26.19 9.85
C GLY A 91 11.48 -24.89 9.68
N GLY A 92 10.14 -24.98 9.69
CA GLY A 92 9.26 -23.81 9.60
C GLY A 92 9.42 -22.79 10.74
N LEU A 93 10.00 -23.18 11.88
CA LEU A 93 10.29 -22.27 13.00
C LEU A 93 11.57 -21.44 12.76
N GLY A 94 12.32 -21.72 11.69
CA GLY A 94 13.47 -20.92 11.26
C GLY A 94 13.09 -19.50 10.81
N PHE A 95 11.82 -19.25 10.54
CA PHE A 95 11.29 -17.90 10.34
C PHE A 95 11.01 -17.24 11.69
N ILE A 96 12.00 -16.55 12.25
CA ILE A 96 11.79 -15.76 13.46
C ILE A 96 11.19 -14.41 13.08
N PHE A 97 9.88 -14.27 13.30
CA PHE A 97 9.11 -13.06 12.98
C PHE A 97 9.76 -11.79 13.56
N ALA A 98 10.20 -11.85 14.82
CA ALA A 98 10.80 -10.70 15.51
C ALA A 98 12.07 -10.18 14.83
N PHE A 99 12.80 -11.04 14.12
CA PHE A 99 14.07 -10.70 13.46
C PHE A 99 13.92 -10.39 11.98
N ARG A 100 12.91 -10.97 11.31
CA ARG A 100 12.68 -10.76 9.88
C ARG A 100 11.68 -9.64 9.56
N VAL A 101 10.75 -9.35 10.46
CA VAL A 101 9.66 -8.38 10.19
C VAL A 101 9.86 -7.06 10.94
N LEU A 102 10.16 -7.11 12.24
CA LEU A 102 10.24 -5.88 13.06
C LEU A 102 11.37 -4.93 12.61
N PRO A 103 12.59 -5.39 12.28
CA PRO A 103 13.66 -4.46 11.91
C PRO A 103 13.44 -3.81 10.54
N VAL A 104 12.70 -4.45 9.64
CA VAL A 104 12.29 -3.85 8.37
C VAL A 104 11.46 -2.59 8.62
N ILE A 105 10.62 -2.57 9.66
CA ILE A 105 9.86 -1.37 10.05
C ILE A 105 10.80 -0.24 10.48
N ILE A 106 11.88 -0.55 11.22
CA ILE A 106 12.89 0.43 11.66
C ILE A 106 13.60 1.02 10.44
N PHE A 107 14.02 0.18 9.50
CA PHE A 107 14.65 0.60 8.25
C PHE A 107 13.73 1.50 7.41
N PHE A 108 12.47 1.11 7.21
CA PHE A 108 11.52 1.95 6.46
C PHE A 108 11.21 3.26 7.18
N SER A 109 11.14 3.25 8.51
CA SER A 109 10.93 4.47 9.30
C SER A 109 12.09 5.46 9.12
N SER A 110 13.33 4.98 9.15
CA SER A 110 14.50 5.85 8.92
C SER A 110 14.60 6.31 7.47
N LEU A 111 14.31 5.44 6.50
CA LEU A 111 14.26 5.80 5.09
C LEU A 111 13.20 6.88 4.82
N ILE A 112 11.98 6.72 5.33
CA ILE A 112 10.92 7.72 5.19
C ILE A 112 11.35 9.04 5.85
N ALA A 113 11.97 9.00 7.02
CA ALA A 113 12.49 10.20 7.68
C ALA A 113 13.53 10.93 6.80
N VAL A 114 14.44 10.20 6.15
CA VAL A 114 15.38 10.76 5.16
C VAL A 114 14.63 11.37 3.98
N LEU A 115 13.63 10.69 3.41
CA LEU A 115 12.84 11.22 2.30
C LEU A 115 12.07 12.50 2.67
N TYR A 116 11.62 12.62 3.92
CA TYR A 116 11.05 13.87 4.46
C TYR A 116 12.10 14.96 4.62
N HIS A 117 13.29 14.64 5.12
CA HIS A 117 14.39 15.59 5.24
C HIS A 117 14.83 16.14 3.87
N LEU A 118 14.90 15.26 2.87
CA LEU A 118 15.22 15.60 1.48
C LEU A 118 14.06 16.27 0.72
N LYS A 119 12.92 16.49 1.37
CA LYS A 119 11.70 17.09 0.81
C LYS A 119 10.97 16.28 -0.28
N ILE A 120 11.34 15.02 -0.49
CA ILE A 120 10.73 14.15 -1.52
C ILE A 120 9.27 13.83 -1.16
N MET A 121 9.02 13.46 0.11
CA MET A 121 7.66 13.14 0.57
C MET A 121 6.71 14.33 0.43
N GLN A 122 7.19 15.55 0.65
CA GLN A 122 6.43 16.79 0.53
C GLN A 122 5.99 17.02 -0.92
N VAL A 123 6.86 16.74 -1.90
CA VAL A 123 6.52 16.83 -3.33
C VAL A 123 5.43 15.82 -3.68
N VAL A 124 5.58 14.56 -3.26
CA VAL A 124 4.60 13.49 -3.52
C VAL A 124 3.25 13.83 -2.90
N ILE A 125 3.22 14.24 -1.63
CA ILE A 125 2.00 14.60 -0.91
C ILE A 125 1.31 15.80 -1.57
N LYS A 126 2.07 16.84 -1.96
CA LYS A 126 1.51 18.02 -2.60
C LYS A 126 0.89 17.69 -3.96
N LEU A 127 1.53 16.79 -4.72
CA LEU A 127 1.02 16.36 -6.02
C LEU A 127 -0.27 15.54 -5.85
N ILE A 128 -0.26 14.51 -5.00
CA ILE A 128 -1.43 13.64 -4.80
C ILE A 128 -2.57 14.41 -4.15
N GLY A 129 -2.29 15.11 -3.05
CA GLY A 129 -3.28 15.89 -2.31
C GLY A 129 -3.86 17.04 -3.13
N GLY A 130 -3.02 17.76 -3.88
CA GLY A 130 -3.48 18.81 -4.80
C GLY A 130 -4.36 18.26 -5.93
N SER A 131 -3.99 17.11 -6.49
CA SER A 131 -4.79 16.44 -7.53
C SER A 131 -6.16 15.99 -6.99
N LEU A 132 -6.19 15.40 -5.80
CA LEU A 132 -7.44 14.98 -5.16
C LEU A 132 -8.32 16.19 -4.80
N GLN A 133 -7.76 17.26 -4.23
CA GLN A 133 -8.50 18.47 -3.91
C GLN A 133 -9.09 19.15 -5.15
N TRP A 134 -8.40 19.08 -6.29
CA TRP A 134 -8.89 19.64 -7.54
C TRP A 134 -10.03 18.81 -8.15
N LEU A 135 -9.97 17.49 -8.01
CA LEU A 135 -10.96 16.56 -8.57
C LEU A 135 -12.26 16.49 -7.75
N LEU A 136 -12.13 16.41 -6.42
CA LEU A 136 -13.22 16.16 -5.46
C LEU A 136 -14.06 17.39 -5.11
#